data_AF-A0A7Y1LY16-F1
#
_entry.id   AF-A0A7Y1LY16-F1
#
_cell.length_a   1.000
_cell.length_b   1.000
_cell.length_c   1.000
_cell.angle_alpha   90.00
_cell.angle_beta   90.00
_cell.angle_gamma   90.00
#
_symmetry.space_group_name_H-M   'P 1'
#
loop_
_entity.id
_entity.type
_entity.pdbx_description
1 polymer ?
#
loop_
_entity_poly.entity_id
_entity_poly.type
_entity_poly.pdbx_seq_one_letter_code
_entity_poly.pdbx_strand_id
1 'polypeptide(L)'
;MPRWASRILLEITDVRVERLHAITNEQALAEGVKSAESDIDPDGNDYSPCELFGGLWTMINGMDSWNANSWVWVIEFKQVTQGQPAEGDRDDA
;
A
#
# COMPACT_ATOMS: atom_id res chain seq x y z
N MET A 1 -6.51 9.93 -16.25
CA MET A 1 -5.85 8.78 -16.92
C MET A 1 -6.93 7.85 -17.42
N PRO A 2 -7.03 7.56 -18.73
CA PRO A 2 -7.98 6.55 -19.21
C PRO A 2 -7.55 5.16 -18.76
N ARG A 3 -8.51 4.28 -18.44
CA ARG A 3 -8.24 2.94 -17.88
C ARG A 3 -7.26 2.14 -18.74
N TRP A 4 -7.38 2.22 -20.06
CA TRP A 4 -6.52 1.50 -21.01
C TRP A 4 -5.03 1.91 -20.94
N ALA A 5 -4.72 3.12 -20.46
CA ALA A 5 -3.35 3.61 -20.33
C ALA A 5 -2.76 3.37 -18.92
N SER A 6 -3.53 2.77 -18.01
CA SER A 6 -3.12 2.56 -16.62
C SER A 6 -2.23 1.32 -16.54
N ARG A 7 -1.05 1.44 -15.89
CA ARG A 7 -0.15 0.29 -15.68
C ARG A 7 -0.77 -0.75 -14.75
N ILE A 8 -1.56 -0.30 -13.78
CA ILE A 8 -2.28 -1.13 -12.80
C ILE A 8 -3.66 -0.50 -12.60
N LEU A 9 -4.70 -1.33 -12.52
CA LEU A 9 -6.05 -0.93 -12.15
C LEU A 9 -6.40 -1.51 -10.78
N LEU A 10 -6.67 -0.63 -9.82
CA LEU A 10 -7.01 -0.97 -8.44
C LEU A 10 -8.41 -0.43 -8.13
N GLU A 11 -9.25 -1.29 -7.57
CA GLU A 11 -10.55 -0.94 -6.99
C GLU A 11 -10.38 -0.70 -5.50
N ILE A 12 -10.89 0.43 -4.99
CA ILE A 12 -10.92 0.70 -3.55
C ILE A 12 -12.04 -0.11 -2.93
N THR A 13 -11.72 -0.95 -1.94
CA THR A 13 -12.68 -1.83 -1.26
C THR A 13 -13.11 -1.30 0.09
N ASP A 14 -12.26 -0.52 0.76
CA ASP A 14 -12.56 0.11 2.05
C ASP A 14 -11.76 1.41 2.24
N VAL A 15 -12.31 2.34 3.02
CA VAL A 15 -11.67 3.60 3.40
C VAL A 15 -12.03 3.93 4.84
N ARG A 16 -11.02 4.09 5.70
CA ARG A 16 -11.22 4.43 7.12
C ARG A 16 -10.12 5.34 7.66
N VAL A 17 -10.40 5.94 8.80
CA VAL A 17 -9.47 6.82 9.53
C VAL A 17 -8.99 6.10 10.78
N GLU A 18 -7.68 5.93 10.92
CA GLU A 18 -7.05 5.25 12.06
C GLU A 18 -5.87 6.05 12.60
N ARG A 19 -5.42 5.69 13.80
CA ARG A 19 -4.15 6.20 14.34
C ARG A 19 -2.99 5.48 13.65
N LEU A 20 -1.94 6.21 13.31
CA LEU A 20 -0.74 5.64 12.68
C LEU A 20 -0.19 4.42 13.45
N HIS A 21 -0.10 4.51 14.78
CA HIS A 21 0.37 3.41 15.62
C HIS A 21 -0.64 2.27 15.81
N ALA A 22 -1.86 2.37 15.25
CA ALA A 22 -2.82 1.27 15.25
C ALA A 22 -2.47 0.20 14.19
N ILE A 23 -1.47 0.47 13.33
CA ILE A 23 -1.00 -0.48 12.32
C ILE A 23 -0.55 -1.80 12.94
N THR A 24 -0.97 -2.91 12.35
CA THR A 24 -0.53 -4.26 12.73
C THR A 24 0.65 -4.74 11.89
N ASN A 25 1.32 -5.80 12.34
CA ASN A 25 2.41 -6.39 11.56
C ASN A 25 1.93 -6.90 10.19
N GLU A 26 0.73 -7.47 10.13
CA GLU A 26 0.13 -7.95 8.88
C GLU A 26 -0.12 -6.79 7.91
N GLN A 27 -0.60 -5.65 8.41
CA GLN A 27 -0.80 -4.45 7.61
C GLN A 27 0.53 -3.89 7.12
N ALA A 28 1.54 -3.77 7.99
CA ALA A 28 2.87 -3.31 7.61
C ALA A 28 3.50 -4.21 6.52
N LEU A 29 3.29 -5.53 6.60
CA LEU A 29 3.70 -6.47 5.56
C LEU A 29 2.91 -6.29 4.26
N ALA A 30 1.59 -6.06 4.33
CA ALA A 30 0.74 -5.83 3.15
C ALA A 30 1.09 -4.52 2.41
N GLU A 31 1.52 -3.48 3.14
CA GLU A 31 2.07 -2.24 2.59
C GLU A 31 3.43 -2.44 1.90
N GLY A 32 4.10 -3.58 2.14
CA GLY A 32 5.35 -3.96 1.49
C GLY A 32 6.62 -3.52 2.23
N VAL A 33 6.55 -3.33 3.55
CA VAL A 33 7.66 -2.78 4.36
C VAL A 33 8.97 -3.56 4.25
N LYS A 34 8.91 -4.87 3.96
CA LYS A 34 10.11 -5.72 3.78
C LYS A 34 11.04 -5.23 2.68
N SER A 35 10.53 -4.50 1.69
CA SER A 35 11.39 -3.93 0.65
C SER A 35 12.31 -2.81 1.15
N ALA A 36 12.03 -2.24 2.34
CA ALA A 36 12.85 -1.22 2.98
C ALA A 36 13.76 -1.78 4.09
N GLU A 37 13.74 -3.09 4.35
CA GLU A 37 14.44 -3.72 5.47
C GLU A 37 15.94 -3.39 5.49
N SER A 38 16.63 -3.51 4.35
CA SER A 38 18.07 -3.23 4.27
C SER A 38 18.43 -1.75 4.52
N ASP A 39 17.51 -0.83 4.24
CA ASP A 39 17.74 0.60 4.42
C ASP A 39 17.45 1.04 5.86
N ILE A 40 16.48 0.38 6.51
CA ILE A 40 16.01 0.73 7.86
C ILE A 40 16.71 -0.08 8.96
N ASP A 41 17.03 -1.35 8.70
CA ASP A 41 17.73 -2.26 9.62
C ASP A 41 18.96 -2.88 8.95
N PRO A 42 19.98 -2.08 8.58
CA PRO A 42 21.17 -2.57 7.89
C PRO A 42 22.01 -3.54 8.74
N ASP A 43 21.87 -3.47 10.07
CA ASP A 43 22.62 -4.28 11.01
C ASP A 43 21.91 -5.60 11.37
N GLY A 44 20.66 -5.80 10.89
CA GLY A 44 19.89 -7.02 11.12
C GLY A 44 19.50 -7.23 12.59
N ASN A 45 18.96 -6.19 13.22
CA ASN A 45 18.46 -6.22 14.60
C ASN A 45 17.12 -6.98 14.75
N ASP A 46 16.59 -7.55 13.67
CA ASP A 46 15.34 -8.33 13.64
C ASP A 46 14.13 -7.46 14.03
N TYR A 47 14.06 -6.25 13.48
CA TYR A 47 12.92 -5.36 13.67
C TYR A 47 11.61 -6.01 13.20
N SER A 48 10.58 -5.89 14.03
CA SER A 48 9.24 -6.29 13.65
C SER A 48 8.74 -5.47 12.45
N PRO A 49 7.79 -5.99 11.66
CA PRO A 49 7.21 -5.24 10.55
C PRO A 49 6.70 -3.84 10.92
N CYS A 50 6.11 -3.67 12.11
CA CYS A 50 5.70 -2.34 12.58
C CYS A 50 6.89 -1.42 12.88
N GLU A 51 8.00 -1.92 13.41
CA GLU A 51 9.22 -1.12 13.65
C GLU A 51 9.85 -0.69 12.33
N LEU A 52 9.97 -1.60 11.36
CA LEU A 52 10.39 -1.28 10.00
C LEU A 52 9.49 -0.22 9.37
N PHE A 53 8.17 -0.32 9.60
CA PHE A 53 7.21 0.62 9.03
C PHE A 53 7.36 2.00 9.66
N GLY A 54 7.61 2.07 10.97
CA GLY A 54 7.92 3.33 11.65
C GLY A 54 9.18 4.00 11.11
N GLY A 55 10.24 3.23 10.83
CA GLY A 55 11.45 3.73 10.19
C GLY A 55 11.20 4.26 8.79
N LEU A 56 10.50 3.48 7.95
CA LEU A 56 10.11 3.90 6.60
C LEU A 56 9.23 5.16 6.61
N TRP A 57 8.24 5.20 7.50
CA TRP A 57 7.36 6.37 7.67
C TRP A 57 8.16 7.62 8.02
N THR A 58 9.11 7.50 8.96
CA THR A 58 9.99 8.59 9.38
C THR A 58 10.89 9.07 8.23
N MET A 59 11.39 8.16 7.40
CA MET A 59 12.18 8.51 6.22
C MET A 59 11.38 9.33 5.20
N ILE A 60 10.10 9.01 5.00
CA ILE A 60 9.23 9.68 4.03
C ILE A 60 8.69 11.01 4.57
N ASN A 61 8.34 11.07 5.85
CA ASN A 61 7.57 12.17 6.44
C ASN A 61 8.36 13.02 7.46
N GLY A 62 9.60 12.66 7.78
CA GLY A 62 10.50 13.39 8.68
C GLY A 62 10.58 12.81 10.10
N MET A 63 11.60 13.25 10.86
CA MET A 63 12.05 12.65 12.13
C MET A 63 10.95 12.48 13.20
N ASP A 64 10.06 13.46 13.37
CA ASP A 64 9.04 13.44 14.43
C ASP A 64 7.70 12.86 13.98
N SER A 65 7.59 12.45 12.71
CA SER A 65 6.32 12.08 12.08
C SER A 65 5.72 10.79 12.60
N TRP A 66 6.56 9.80 12.99
CA TRP A 66 6.10 8.57 13.60
C TRP A 66 5.51 8.86 14.99
N ASN A 67 6.30 9.49 15.86
CA ASN A 67 5.91 9.80 17.25
C ASN A 67 4.67 10.71 17.35
N ALA A 68 4.39 11.52 16.34
CA ALA A 68 3.17 12.33 16.27
C ALA A 68 1.88 11.49 16.33
N ASN A 69 1.95 10.21 15.92
CA ASN A 69 0.83 9.27 15.91
C ASN A 69 -0.44 9.88 15.29
N SER A 70 -0.26 10.53 14.13
CA SER A 70 -1.32 11.28 13.45
C SER A 70 -2.47 10.37 13.02
N TRP A 71 -3.64 10.97 12.82
CA TRP A 71 -4.73 10.32 12.13
C TRP A 71 -4.37 10.17 10.65
N VAL A 72 -4.46 8.95 10.13
CA VAL A 72 -4.14 8.60 8.75
C VAL A 72 -5.35 7.95 8.08
N TRP A 73 -5.38 8.02 6.76
CA TRP A 73 -6.32 7.27 5.94
C TRP A 73 -5.75 5.89 5.67
N VAL A 74 -6.50 4.85 5.98
CA VAL A 74 -6.21 3.48 5.56
C VAL A 74 -7.15 3.15 4.40
N ILE A 75 -6.56 2.76 3.27
CA ILE A 75 -7.29 2.50 2.03
C ILE A 75 -6.95 1.09 1.58
N GLU A 76 -7.98 0.26 1.45
CA GLU A 76 -7.81 -1.11 0.97
C GLU A 76 -8.11 -1.20 -0.53
N PHE A 77 -7.32 -2.02 -1.23
CA PHE A 77 -7.43 -2.18 -2.66
C PHE A 77 -7.57 -3.64 -3.08
N LYS A 78 -8.29 -3.85 -4.17
CA LYS A 78 -8.29 -5.10 -4.93
C LYS A 78 -7.82 -4.83 -6.36
N GLN A 79 -6.89 -5.64 -6.84
CA GLN A 79 -6.46 -5.57 -8.23
C GLN A 79 -7.58 -6.06 -9.17
N VAL A 80 -7.83 -5.30 -10.24
CA VAL A 80 -8.81 -5.64 -11.27
C VAL A 80 -8.09 -5.84 -12.61
N THR A 81 -8.29 -6.98 -13.24
CA THR A 81 -7.87 -7.21 -14.63
C THR A 81 -8.89 -6.59 -15.57
N GLN A 82 -8.42 -5.90 -16.61
CA GLN A 82 -9.31 -5.48 -17.70
C GLN A 82 -9.68 -6.74 -18.50
N GLY A 83 -10.93 -7.17 -18.40
CA GLY A 83 -11.45 -8.22 -19.27
C GLY A 83 -11.32 -7.78 -20.73
N GLN A 84 -10.83 -8.68 -21.58
CA GLN A 84 -10.93 -8.54 -23.04
C GLN A 84 -12.37 -8.14 -23.41
N PRO A 85 -12.58 -7.25 -24.39
CA PRO A 85 -13.92 -6.99 -24.89
C PRO A 85 -14.53 -8.32 -25.33
N ALA A 86 -15.80 -8.56 -24.95
CA ALA A 86 -16.54 -9.72 -25.40
C ALA A 86 -16.51 -9.74 -26.93
N GLU A 87 -15.85 -10.75 -27.50
CA GLU A 87 -15.85 -11.02 -28.93
C GLU A 87 -17.24 -11.56 -29.27
N GLY A 88 -18.17 -10.66 -29.58
CA GLY A 88 -19.58 -10.97 -29.75
C GLY A 88 -20.38 -9.76 -30.19
N ASP A 89 -19.91 -9.10 -31.26
CA ASP A 89 -20.79 -8.30 -32.13
C ASP A 89 -20.10 -8.18 -33.50
N ARG A 90 -20.05 -9.32 -34.20
CA ARG A 90 -19.96 -9.38 -35.66
C ARG A 90 -21.06 -10.33 -36.14
N ASP A 91 -22.29 -9.99 -35.82
CA ASP A 91 -23.36 -10.19 -36.78
C ASP A 91 -23.46 -8.88 -37.56
N ASP A 92 -23.19 -8.95 -38.86
CA ASP A 92 -23.96 -8.28 -39.92
C ASP A 92 -23.19 -8.25 -41.25
N ALA A 93 -23.73 -9.03 -42.19
CA ALA A 93 -23.70 -8.94 -43.66
C ALA A 93 -22.41 -9.26 -44.44
#